data_AF-A0A833W813-F1
#
_entry.id   AF-A0A833W813-F1
#
_cell.length_a   1.000
_cell.length_b   1.000
_cell.length_c   1.000
_cell.angle_alpha   90.00
_cell.angle_beta   90.00
_cell.angle_gamma   90.00
#
_symmetry.space_group_name_H-M   'P 1'
#
loop_
_entity.id
_entity.type
_entity.pdbx_description
1 polymer ?
#
loop_
_entity_poly.entity_id
_entity_poly.type
_entity_poly.pdbx_seq_one_letter_code
_entity_poly.pdbx_strand_id
1 'polypeptide(L)'
;MVTRSRPSAPGSSFSWLVVALLAIAVATCVHDPKGLDLAVRRVLLKIYVPDEIAVDCGDAHQFLTDVVPVKGFHVLCIETTAIDALKVTGFKDGMHVNSSVETTKDLQTFRRAVEEELLQIPKSSDEYARKYKQPPAYFTPDGVRLETDITALHNRIVFLFEGGQFIWPGIRVGHKTLLNKTYGRGDLVLETISMTPLVFSVEEFLRDDEIDVILELSMPHLAPSGVTLQDGHENRPATDWRTSTTYWLDSSSHPVVQTIDKRTADLVKVPISHQESVQVLRYEPTQHYDQHLDYFSAERHRNSPDVLKRIEYGYKNRMITVFWYMSDVAKGGHTNFARSGGLPRPSSNKDCSQGISVAPKKRKVVVFYSMLPNGEGDPMSLHAGCPVEEGIKLSGNKWIWNKPRSDDD
;
A
#
# COMPACT_ATOMS: atom_id res chain seq x y z
N MET A 1 -59.86 66.73 12.43
CA MET A 1 -59.42 65.47 13.06
C MET A 1 -60.01 64.32 12.26
N VAL A 2 -59.13 63.43 11.78
CA VAL A 2 -59.38 62.09 11.23
C VAL A 2 -59.96 61.96 9.81
N THR A 3 -59.31 61.06 9.09
CA THR A 3 -59.21 60.80 7.64
C THR A 3 -60.05 59.59 7.17
N ARG A 4 -60.26 59.53 5.84
CA ARG A 4 -60.74 58.42 4.98
C ARG A 4 -60.55 56.97 5.50
N SER A 5 -61.49 56.08 5.14
CA SER A 5 -61.27 55.00 4.13
C SER A 5 -62.50 54.09 3.93
N ARG A 6 -62.76 53.73 2.66
CA ARG A 6 -63.59 52.58 2.26
C ARG A 6 -62.73 51.31 2.39
N PRO A 7 -63.28 50.15 2.78
CA PRO A 7 -62.54 48.90 2.69
C PRO A 7 -62.47 48.44 1.22
N SER A 8 -61.25 48.40 0.69
CA SER A 8 -60.87 47.72 -0.54
C SER A 8 -60.57 46.24 -0.22
N ALA A 9 -61.10 45.32 -1.03
CA ALA A 9 -60.76 43.91 -1.00
C ALA A 9 -59.25 43.69 -1.20
N PRO A 10 -58.62 42.72 -0.50
CA PRO A 10 -57.23 42.36 -0.80
C PRO A 10 -57.20 41.52 -2.09
N GLY A 11 -56.60 42.08 -3.14
CA GLY A 11 -56.23 41.34 -4.34
C GLY A 11 -55.08 40.39 -4.04
N SER A 12 -55.35 39.09 -4.01
CA SER A 12 -54.31 38.07 -4.08
C SER A 12 -53.86 37.95 -5.54
N SER A 13 -52.72 38.54 -5.88
CA SER A 13 -51.98 38.16 -7.09
C SER A 13 -51.37 36.77 -6.87
N PHE A 14 -52.20 35.73 -7.01
CA PHE A 14 -51.69 34.38 -7.24
C PHE A 14 -51.08 34.40 -8.64
N SER A 15 -49.75 34.39 -8.70
CA SER A 15 -49.01 34.32 -9.96
C SER A 15 -49.49 33.10 -10.75
N TRP A 16 -50.10 33.33 -11.91
CA TRP A 16 -50.60 32.29 -12.82
C TRP A 16 -49.53 31.25 -13.18
N LEU A 17 -48.25 31.62 -13.11
CA LEU A 17 -47.11 30.72 -13.25
C LEU A 17 -47.05 29.63 -12.17
N VAL A 18 -47.39 29.95 -10.92
CA VAL A 18 -47.36 28.98 -9.81
C VAL A 18 -48.50 27.98 -9.95
N VAL A 19 -49.69 28.45 -10.35
CA VAL A 19 -50.86 27.58 -10.62
C VAL A 19 -50.62 26.70 -11.84
N ALA A 20 -50.00 27.24 -12.89
CA ALA A 20 -49.64 26.47 -14.09
C ALA A 20 -48.57 25.40 -13.80
N LEU A 21 -47.55 25.73 -13.01
CA LEU A 21 -46.52 24.77 -12.60
C LEU A 21 -47.09 23.66 -11.69
N LEU A 22 -47.99 24.00 -10.78
CA LEU A 22 -48.72 23.01 -9.96
C LEU A 22 -49.62 22.12 -10.81
N ALA A 23 -50.33 22.66 -11.80
CA ALA A 23 -51.16 21.87 -12.70
C ALA A 23 -50.33 20.90 -13.57
N ILE A 24 -49.17 21.34 -14.07
CA ILE A 24 -48.24 20.50 -14.83
C ILE A 24 -47.63 19.41 -13.93
N ALA A 25 -47.25 19.75 -12.70
CA ALA A 25 -46.72 18.78 -11.74
C ALA A 25 -47.77 17.73 -11.35
N VAL A 26 -49.03 18.13 -11.12
CA VAL A 26 -50.12 17.20 -10.82
C VAL A 26 -50.47 16.33 -12.03
N ALA A 27 -50.54 16.91 -13.23
CA ALA A 27 -50.81 16.15 -14.46
C ALA A 27 -49.70 15.12 -14.78
N THR A 28 -48.43 15.48 -14.58
CA THR A 28 -47.30 14.56 -14.73
C THR A 28 -47.24 13.50 -13.64
N CYS A 29 -47.64 13.83 -12.40
CA CYS A 29 -47.74 12.87 -11.29
C CYS A 29 -48.81 11.78 -11.54
N VAL A 30 -49.90 12.12 -12.24
CA VAL A 30 -50.98 11.19 -12.58
C VAL A 30 -50.61 10.29 -13.77
N HIS A 31 -49.82 10.80 -14.74
CA HIS A 31 -49.47 10.05 -15.95
C HIS A 31 -48.16 9.25 -15.86
N ASP A 32 -47.14 9.77 -15.16
CA ASP A 32 -45.85 9.10 -14.98
C ASP A 32 -45.23 9.44 -13.61
N PRO A 33 -45.72 8.82 -12.53
CA PRO A 33 -45.22 9.08 -11.17
C PRO A 33 -43.74 8.68 -11.00
N LYS A 34 -43.23 7.74 -11.81
CA LYS A 34 -41.81 7.33 -11.78
C LYS A 34 -40.92 8.34 -12.51
N GLY A 35 -41.39 8.92 -13.62
CA GLY A 35 -40.70 9.99 -14.33
C GLY A 35 -40.60 11.28 -13.51
N LEU A 36 -41.65 11.63 -12.75
CA LEU A 36 -41.62 12.76 -11.83
C LEU A 36 -40.71 12.50 -10.63
N ASP A 37 -40.74 11.31 -10.01
CA ASP A 37 -39.79 10.94 -8.94
C ASP A 37 -38.34 10.99 -9.45
N LEU A 38 -38.07 10.52 -10.67
CA LEU A 38 -36.73 10.59 -11.27
C LEU A 38 -36.30 12.04 -11.58
N ALA A 39 -37.22 12.89 -12.06
CA ALA A 39 -36.95 14.30 -12.34
C ALA A 39 -36.75 15.10 -11.06
N VAL A 40 -37.59 14.88 -10.04
CA VAL A 40 -37.46 15.47 -8.70
C VAL A 40 -36.19 14.97 -8.03
N ARG A 41 -35.83 13.69 -8.12
CA ARG A 41 -34.54 13.17 -7.64
C ARG A 41 -33.36 13.77 -8.39
N ARG A 42 -33.44 13.97 -9.72
CA ARG A 42 -32.38 14.64 -10.50
C ARG A 42 -32.21 16.10 -10.12
N VAL A 43 -33.32 16.80 -9.84
CA VAL A 43 -33.31 18.19 -9.39
C VAL A 43 -32.83 18.28 -7.94
N LEU A 44 -33.29 17.39 -7.07
CA LEU A 44 -32.80 17.28 -5.70
C LEU A 44 -31.32 16.86 -5.66
N LEU A 45 -30.83 16.00 -6.55
CA LEU A 45 -29.39 15.69 -6.67
C LEU A 45 -28.57 16.87 -7.22
N LYS A 46 -29.20 17.81 -7.94
CA LYS A 46 -28.56 19.05 -8.41
C LYS A 46 -28.62 20.20 -7.40
N ILE A 47 -29.57 20.17 -6.46
CA ILE A 47 -29.81 21.22 -5.46
C ILE A 47 -29.28 20.81 -4.08
N TYR A 48 -29.32 19.52 -3.78
CA TYR A 48 -28.76 18.90 -2.58
C TYR A 48 -27.33 18.46 -2.88
N VAL A 49 -26.43 19.44 -2.89
CA VAL A 49 -25.04 19.18 -2.54
C VAL A 49 -25.10 18.84 -1.05
N PRO A 50 -24.86 17.59 -0.62
CA PRO A 50 -24.67 17.33 0.80
C PRO A 50 -23.58 18.30 1.26
N ASP A 51 -23.74 18.97 2.41
CA ASP A 51 -22.65 19.72 3.04
C ASP A 51 -21.36 18.93 2.82
N GLU A 52 -20.50 19.38 1.90
CA GLU A 52 -19.22 18.76 1.64
C GLU A 52 -18.49 18.91 2.97
N ILE A 53 -18.35 17.82 3.72
CA ILE A 53 -17.67 17.84 5.01
C ILE A 53 -16.29 18.44 4.72
N ALA A 54 -16.07 19.66 5.22
CA ALA A 54 -14.82 20.34 5.06
C ALA A 54 -13.73 19.46 5.66
N VAL A 55 -12.67 19.19 4.89
CA VAL A 55 -11.52 18.45 5.40
C VAL A 55 -10.74 19.33 6.37
N ASP A 56 -10.36 18.78 7.52
CA ASP A 56 -9.39 19.43 8.40
C ASP A 56 -7.97 19.01 8.00
N CYS A 57 -7.19 19.93 7.42
CA CYS A 57 -5.80 19.65 7.08
C CYS A 57 -4.90 19.41 8.30
N GLY A 58 -5.35 19.78 9.50
CA GLY A 58 -4.71 19.41 10.76
C GLY A 58 -4.60 17.88 10.93
N ASP A 59 -5.61 17.13 10.47
CA ASP A 59 -5.65 15.67 10.57
C ASP A 59 -4.52 14.99 9.78
N ALA A 60 -3.90 15.67 8.80
CA ALA A 60 -2.77 15.13 8.06
C ALA A 60 -1.57 14.81 8.96
N HIS A 61 -1.40 15.54 10.08
CA HIS A 61 -0.26 15.39 10.99
C HIS A 61 -0.11 13.99 11.59
N GLN A 62 -1.20 13.23 11.68
CA GLN A 62 -1.15 11.85 12.19
C GLN A 62 -0.42 10.89 11.25
N PHE A 63 -0.27 11.25 9.96
CA PHE A 63 0.37 10.44 8.93
C PHE A 63 1.81 10.88 8.61
N LEU A 64 2.31 11.91 9.29
CA LEU A 64 3.62 12.51 9.03
C LEU A 64 4.68 11.99 9.98
N THR A 65 5.94 12.07 9.54
CA THR A 65 7.12 11.70 10.32
C THR A 65 8.01 12.91 10.57
N ASP A 66 8.65 12.91 11.74
CA ASP A 66 9.74 13.78 12.14
C ASP A 66 11.10 13.05 12.18
N VAL A 67 11.14 11.78 11.77
CA VAL A 67 12.30 10.89 11.90
C VAL A 67 13.20 10.95 10.67
N VAL A 68 12.71 10.48 9.52
CA VAL A 68 13.46 10.45 8.25
C VAL A 68 12.51 10.67 7.08
N PRO A 69 12.89 11.43 6.04
CA PRO A 69 12.08 11.58 4.84
C PRO A 69 11.84 10.23 4.15
N VAL A 70 10.59 9.97 3.77
CA VAL A 70 10.21 8.75 3.05
C VAL A 70 10.10 9.09 1.56
N LYS A 71 11.21 8.93 0.84
CA LYS A 71 11.35 9.35 -0.57
C LYS A 71 10.21 8.82 -1.45
N GLY A 72 9.45 9.73 -2.04
CA GLY A 72 8.37 9.45 -3.00
C GLY A 72 7.00 9.13 -2.37
N PHE A 73 6.86 9.32 -1.05
CA PHE A 73 5.57 9.30 -0.35
C PHE A 73 5.18 10.72 0.04
N HIS A 74 3.99 11.16 -0.32
CA HIS A 74 3.51 12.50 -0.02
C HIS A 74 2.11 12.44 0.57
N VAL A 75 1.81 13.36 1.48
CA VAL A 75 0.46 13.56 2.01
C VAL A 75 -0.08 14.86 1.44
N LEU A 76 -1.31 14.83 0.93
CA LEU A 76 -2.01 15.97 0.38
C LEU A 76 -3.29 16.18 1.19
N CYS A 77 -3.55 17.42 1.61
CA CYS A 77 -4.87 17.86 2.02
C CYS A 77 -5.47 18.69 0.89
N ILE A 78 -6.63 18.30 0.38
CA ILE A 78 -7.25 18.92 -0.79
C ILE A 78 -8.58 19.54 -0.36
N GLU A 79 -8.65 20.86 -0.35
CA GLU A 79 -9.81 21.66 0.06
C GLU A 79 -10.52 22.24 -1.18
N THR A 80 -11.84 22.16 -1.26
CA THR A 80 -12.62 22.89 -2.27
C THR A 80 -12.86 24.31 -1.78
N THR A 81 -12.31 25.31 -2.49
CA THR A 81 -12.42 26.73 -2.12
C THR A 81 -13.49 27.48 -2.91
N ALA A 82 -13.82 27.00 -4.11
CA ALA A 82 -14.92 27.48 -4.93
C ALA A 82 -15.43 26.37 -5.86
N ILE A 83 -16.47 26.66 -6.66
CA ILE A 83 -17.12 25.69 -7.56
C ILE A 83 -16.09 24.88 -8.39
N ASP A 84 -15.11 25.57 -8.97
CA ASP A 84 -14.07 24.97 -9.83
C ASP A 84 -12.63 25.17 -9.29
N ALA A 85 -12.47 25.57 -8.02
CA ALA A 85 -11.18 25.86 -7.42
C ALA A 85 -10.87 24.95 -6.24
N LEU A 86 -9.61 24.54 -6.14
CA LEU A 86 -9.07 23.70 -5.09
C LEU A 86 -7.82 24.35 -4.50
N LYS A 87 -7.69 24.26 -3.18
CA LYS A 87 -6.44 24.54 -2.47
C LYS A 87 -5.83 23.22 -2.02
N VAL A 88 -4.58 22.98 -2.38
CA VAL A 88 -3.87 21.75 -2.01
C VAL A 88 -2.72 22.11 -1.09
N THR A 89 -2.73 21.60 0.14
CA THR A 89 -1.58 21.63 1.04
C THR A 89 -0.83 20.31 0.94
N GLY A 90 0.43 20.36 0.50
CA GLY A 90 1.27 19.19 0.28
C GLY A 90 2.38 19.05 1.32
N PHE A 91 2.56 17.84 1.82
CA PHE A 91 3.60 17.42 2.76
C PHE A 91 4.53 16.45 2.03
N LYS A 92 5.70 16.96 1.64
CA LYS A 92 6.63 16.21 0.79
C LYS A 92 7.39 15.16 1.60
N ASP A 93 7.58 13.96 1.05
CA ASP A 93 8.33 12.84 1.65
C ASP A 93 7.82 12.46 3.06
N GLY A 94 6.52 12.66 3.31
CA GLY A 94 5.87 12.42 4.60
C GLY A 94 6.30 13.36 5.73
N MET A 95 7.01 14.46 5.43
CA MET A 95 7.54 15.39 6.43
C MET A 95 6.53 16.46 6.84
N HIS A 96 6.68 17.03 8.04
CA HIS A 96 5.83 18.12 8.54
C HIS A 96 5.91 19.43 7.75
N VAL A 97 7.04 19.68 7.08
CA VAL A 97 7.20 20.88 6.24
C VAL A 97 6.25 20.79 5.05
N ASN A 98 5.43 21.82 4.88
CA ASN A 98 4.44 21.88 3.82
C ASN A 98 4.53 23.17 3.00
N SER A 99 3.87 23.11 1.86
CA SER A 99 3.59 24.24 0.98
C SER A 99 2.17 24.08 0.44
N SER A 100 1.61 25.12 -0.16
CA SER A 100 0.27 25.05 -0.75
C SER A 100 0.23 25.65 -2.14
N VAL A 101 -0.68 25.14 -2.97
CA VAL A 101 -0.94 25.63 -4.32
C VAL A 101 -2.44 25.70 -4.56
N GLU A 102 -2.88 26.73 -5.27
CA GLU A 102 -4.25 26.84 -5.79
C GLU A 102 -4.30 26.22 -7.18
N THR A 103 -5.33 25.44 -7.46
CA THR A 103 -5.53 24.78 -8.76
C THR A 103 -7.02 24.63 -9.07
N THR A 104 -7.34 24.02 -10.21
CA THR A 104 -8.72 23.81 -10.64
C THR A 104 -9.12 22.35 -10.54
N LYS A 105 -10.42 22.09 -10.77
CA LYS A 105 -10.94 20.71 -10.86
C LYS A 105 -10.57 19.99 -12.17
N ASP A 106 -9.86 20.65 -13.09
CA ASP A 106 -9.31 19.98 -14.27
C ASP A 106 -8.11 19.10 -13.89
N LEU A 107 -8.17 17.81 -14.22
CA LEU A 107 -7.17 16.82 -13.78
C LEU A 107 -5.75 17.13 -14.28
N GLN A 108 -5.61 17.64 -15.51
CA GLN A 108 -4.28 17.95 -16.05
C GLN A 108 -3.66 19.15 -15.35
N THR A 109 -4.47 20.20 -15.13
CA THR A 109 -4.09 21.39 -14.38
C THR A 109 -3.76 21.06 -12.92
N PHE A 110 -4.58 20.21 -12.29
CA PHE A 110 -4.35 19.69 -10.94
C PHE A 110 -3.00 18.96 -10.85
N ARG A 111 -2.75 17.99 -11.74
CA ARG A 111 -1.50 17.22 -11.73
C ARG A 111 -0.28 18.09 -11.94
N ARG A 112 -0.33 19.05 -12.87
CA ARG A 112 0.80 19.97 -13.07
C ARG A 112 1.10 20.78 -11.81
N ALA A 113 0.06 21.36 -11.19
CA ALA A 113 0.21 22.14 -9.97
C ALA A 113 0.72 21.30 -8.79
N VAL A 114 0.20 20.08 -8.62
CA VAL A 114 0.55 19.22 -7.47
C VAL A 114 1.87 18.46 -7.70
N GLU A 115 2.00 17.74 -8.81
CA GLU A 115 3.14 16.85 -9.06
C GLU A 115 4.39 17.63 -9.51
N GLU A 116 4.24 18.63 -10.40
CA GLU A 116 5.40 19.36 -10.94
C GLU A 116 5.78 20.59 -10.11
N GLU A 117 4.81 21.41 -9.70
CA GLU A 117 5.07 22.69 -9.02
C GLU A 117 5.22 22.54 -7.50
N LEU A 118 4.23 21.91 -6.85
CA LEU A 118 4.19 21.74 -5.40
C LEU A 118 5.17 20.68 -4.89
N LEU A 119 5.12 19.46 -5.44
CA LEU A 119 5.93 18.34 -4.99
C LEU A 119 7.27 18.21 -5.73
N GLN A 120 7.38 18.78 -6.93
CA GLN A 120 8.58 18.73 -7.76
C GLN A 120 9.04 17.29 -8.02
N ILE A 121 8.10 16.43 -8.41
CA ILE A 121 8.36 15.02 -8.71
C ILE A 121 9.26 14.95 -9.96
N PRO A 122 10.41 14.26 -9.90
CA PRO A 122 11.32 14.16 -11.03
C PRO A 122 10.69 13.46 -12.24
N LYS A 123 10.87 14.05 -13.43
CA LYS A 123 10.47 13.40 -14.70
C LYS A 123 11.40 12.23 -15.01
N SER A 124 10.85 11.19 -15.64
CA SER A 124 11.60 10.00 -16.06
C SER A 124 12.75 10.36 -17.01
N SER A 125 13.98 10.15 -16.55
CA SER A 125 15.21 10.60 -17.22
C SER A 125 15.66 9.68 -18.35
N ASP A 126 15.58 8.36 -18.18
CA ASP A 126 16.01 7.36 -19.18
C ASP A 126 14.85 6.67 -19.92
N GLU A 127 15.16 5.92 -20.98
CA GLU A 127 14.16 5.26 -21.83
C GLU A 127 13.37 4.16 -21.10
N TYR A 128 14.02 3.43 -20.19
CA TYR A 128 13.39 2.37 -19.42
C TYR A 128 12.46 2.96 -18.36
N ALA A 129 12.85 4.06 -17.71
CA ALA A 129 12.00 4.83 -16.82
C ALA A 129 10.73 5.30 -17.52
N ARG A 130 10.85 5.85 -18.74
CA ARG A 130 9.69 6.32 -19.51
C ARG A 130 8.77 5.19 -19.94
N LYS A 131 9.32 4.00 -20.20
CA LYS A 131 8.55 2.84 -20.68
C LYS A 131 7.93 2.02 -19.55
N TYR A 132 8.64 1.82 -18.45
CA TYR A 132 8.32 0.83 -17.45
C TYR A 132 8.03 1.40 -16.06
N LYS A 133 8.46 2.63 -15.72
CA LYS A 133 8.14 3.20 -14.40
C LYS A 133 6.62 3.37 -14.28
N GLN A 134 6.06 2.95 -13.16
CA GLN A 134 4.65 3.19 -12.86
C GLN A 134 4.42 4.69 -12.65
N PRO A 135 3.31 5.26 -13.15
CA PRO A 135 2.97 6.64 -12.88
C PRO A 135 2.62 6.82 -11.39
N PRO A 136 2.73 8.06 -10.86
CA PRO A 136 2.22 8.37 -9.54
C PRO A 136 0.76 7.97 -9.37
N ALA A 137 0.40 7.47 -8.19
CA ALA A 137 -0.96 7.08 -7.88
C ALA A 137 -1.41 7.62 -6.51
N TYR A 138 -2.72 7.82 -6.40
CA TYR A 138 -3.38 8.45 -5.27
C TYR A 138 -4.14 7.39 -4.47
N PHE A 139 -4.09 7.49 -3.15
CA PHE A 139 -4.72 6.55 -2.24
C PHE A 139 -5.37 7.27 -1.08
N THR A 140 -6.41 6.68 -0.51
CA THR A 140 -6.88 7.08 0.81
C THR A 140 -5.88 6.64 1.89
N PRO A 141 -5.94 7.23 3.10
CA PRO A 141 -5.08 6.80 4.21
C PRO A 141 -5.25 5.32 4.63
N ASP A 142 -6.42 4.72 4.37
CA ASP A 142 -6.70 3.29 4.61
C ASP A 142 -6.27 2.36 3.44
N GLY A 143 -5.64 2.92 2.40
CA GLY A 143 -5.00 2.19 1.31
C GLY A 143 -5.90 1.83 0.15
N VAL A 144 -7.04 2.49 -0.01
CA VAL A 144 -7.88 2.35 -1.21
C VAL A 144 -7.30 3.20 -2.33
N ARG A 145 -6.99 2.58 -3.46
CA ARG A 145 -6.54 3.29 -4.66
C ARG A 145 -7.67 4.17 -5.18
N LEU A 146 -7.38 5.45 -5.35
CA LEU A 146 -8.32 6.43 -5.87
C LEU A 146 -8.22 6.46 -7.39
N GLU A 147 -9.38 6.45 -8.04
CA GLU A 147 -9.45 6.74 -9.46
C GLU A 147 -8.87 8.13 -9.72
N THR A 148 -8.25 8.30 -10.88
CA THR A 148 -7.71 9.60 -11.28
C THR A 148 -8.83 10.47 -11.83
N ASP A 149 -9.87 10.68 -11.03
CA ASP A 149 -10.93 11.65 -11.20
C ASP A 149 -10.87 12.59 -9.99
N ILE A 150 -10.93 13.89 -10.23
CA ILE A 150 -10.89 14.90 -9.19
C ILE A 150 -12.04 14.75 -8.19
N THR A 151 -13.16 14.16 -8.61
CA THR A 151 -14.30 13.89 -7.73
C THR A 151 -13.93 12.94 -6.58
N ALA A 152 -12.95 12.06 -6.80
CA ALA A 152 -12.46 11.13 -5.79
C ALA A 152 -11.38 11.73 -4.88
N LEU A 153 -10.85 12.91 -5.21
CA LEU A 153 -9.68 13.53 -4.56
C LEU A 153 -10.03 14.73 -3.68
N HIS A 154 -11.10 15.47 -3.96
CA HIS A 154 -11.40 16.72 -3.25
C HIS A 154 -11.99 16.51 -1.84
N ASN A 155 -11.82 17.51 -0.97
CA ASN A 155 -12.28 17.55 0.43
C ASN A 155 -11.84 16.33 1.25
N ARG A 156 -10.55 15.99 1.17
CA ARG A 156 -9.97 14.87 1.92
C ARG A 156 -8.46 14.92 2.00
N ILE A 157 -7.94 14.06 2.87
CA ILE A 157 -6.53 13.69 2.90
C ILE A 157 -6.29 12.56 1.90
N VAL A 158 -5.25 12.71 1.10
CA VAL A 158 -4.84 11.76 0.06
C VAL A 158 -3.35 11.49 0.21
N PHE A 159 -2.97 10.23 0.04
CA PHE A 159 -1.59 9.82 -0.11
C PHE A 159 -1.24 9.75 -1.59
N LEU A 160 -0.07 10.27 -1.95
CA LEU A 160 0.50 10.17 -3.29
C LEU A 160 1.79 9.35 -3.21
N PHE A 161 1.87 8.30 -4.01
CA PHE A 161 3.08 7.47 -4.15
C PHE A 161 3.62 7.59 -5.57
N GLU A 162 4.86 8.10 -5.70
CA GLU A 162 5.53 8.31 -6.98
C GLU A 162 5.71 7.02 -7.81
N GLY A 163 5.85 5.87 -7.15
CA GLY A 163 6.01 4.54 -7.72
C GLY A 163 4.70 3.80 -7.97
N GLY A 164 3.56 4.47 -7.79
CA GLY A 164 2.24 3.99 -8.20
C GLY A 164 1.59 2.93 -7.30
N GLN A 165 2.25 2.52 -6.22
CA GLN A 165 1.77 1.50 -5.29
C GLN A 165 1.74 1.98 -3.85
N PHE A 166 0.77 1.47 -3.10
CA PHE A 166 0.60 1.79 -1.69
C PHE A 166 1.70 1.15 -0.84
N ILE A 167 2.24 1.93 0.09
CA ILE A 167 3.16 1.52 1.14
C ILE A 167 2.66 2.15 2.45
N TRP A 168 2.56 1.38 3.53
CA TRP A 168 2.18 1.96 4.81
C TRP A 168 3.21 3.00 5.26
N PRO A 169 2.81 4.20 5.72
CA PRO A 169 3.76 5.14 6.29
C PRO A 169 4.33 4.60 7.61
N GLY A 170 5.65 4.70 7.78
CA GLY A 170 6.32 4.24 9.01
C GLY A 170 6.06 5.12 10.23
N ILE A 171 5.87 6.43 10.02
CA ILE A 171 5.65 7.48 11.04
C ILE A 171 6.79 7.57 12.07
N ARG A 172 6.91 6.60 12.96
CA ARG A 172 8.02 6.44 13.92
C ARG A 172 8.03 5.01 14.48
N VAL A 173 9.17 4.56 14.99
CA VAL A 173 9.25 3.26 15.70
C VAL A 173 8.28 3.24 16.88
N GLY A 174 7.56 2.14 17.04
CA GLY A 174 6.50 1.95 18.03
C GLY A 174 5.14 2.52 17.64
N HIS A 175 5.02 3.22 16.50
CA HIS A 175 3.72 3.63 15.98
C HIS A 175 2.87 2.39 15.63
N LYS A 176 1.57 2.46 15.92
CA LYS A 176 0.62 1.38 15.72
C LYS A 176 -0.51 1.82 14.82
N THR A 177 -0.61 1.17 13.66
CA THR A 177 -1.72 1.34 12.73
C THR A 177 -2.72 0.21 12.96
N LEU A 178 -3.99 0.56 13.20
CA LEU A 178 -5.08 -0.42 13.35
C LEU A 178 -5.67 -0.74 11.96
N LEU A 179 -5.62 -2.02 11.59
CA LEU A 179 -6.28 -2.54 10.40
C LEU A 179 -7.57 -3.23 10.83
N ASN A 180 -8.71 -2.58 10.57
CA ASN A 180 -10.01 -3.10 10.93
C ASN A 180 -10.47 -4.20 9.97
N LYS A 181 -11.10 -5.25 10.50
CA LYS A 181 -11.83 -6.28 9.72
C LYS A 181 -11.01 -6.97 8.62
N THR A 182 -9.74 -7.29 8.89
CA THR A 182 -8.92 -8.07 7.95
C THR A 182 -9.51 -9.46 7.69
N TYR A 183 -9.48 -9.90 6.43
CA TYR A 183 -10.18 -11.08 5.97
C TYR A 183 -9.81 -12.35 6.76
N GLY A 184 -10.83 -13.04 7.27
CA GLY A 184 -10.66 -14.29 8.02
C GLY A 184 -9.92 -14.16 9.35
N ARG A 185 -9.71 -12.94 9.87
CA ARG A 185 -9.05 -12.73 11.17
C ARG A 185 -9.72 -11.70 12.08
N GLY A 186 -10.15 -10.56 11.54
CA GLY A 186 -10.65 -9.43 12.34
C GLY A 186 -9.61 -8.31 12.42
N ASP A 187 -9.53 -7.64 13.55
CA ASP A 187 -8.64 -6.47 13.67
C ASP A 187 -7.19 -6.91 13.88
N LEU A 188 -6.28 -6.26 13.16
CA LEU A 188 -4.83 -6.46 13.28
C LEU A 188 -4.14 -5.15 13.59
N VAL A 189 -3.02 -5.22 14.32
CA VAL A 189 -2.19 -4.06 14.63
C VAL A 189 -0.86 -4.20 13.90
N LEU A 190 -0.56 -3.23 13.06
CA LEU A 190 0.71 -3.08 12.37
C LEU A 190 1.59 -2.12 13.17
N GLU A 191 2.64 -2.64 13.81
CA GLU A 191 3.57 -1.85 14.61
C GLU A 191 4.87 -1.60 13.85
N THR A 192 5.26 -0.34 13.71
CA THR A 192 6.54 0.04 13.10
C THR A 192 7.69 -0.36 14.00
N ILE A 193 8.59 -1.21 13.51
CA ILE A 193 9.78 -1.64 14.26
C ILE A 193 11.10 -1.10 13.67
N SER A 194 11.07 -0.61 12.43
CA SER A 194 12.17 0.14 11.83
C SER A 194 11.67 1.10 10.76
N MET A 195 12.28 2.29 10.68
CA MET A 195 12.03 3.30 9.64
C MET A 195 12.96 3.14 8.43
N THR A 196 14.12 2.51 8.61
CA THR A 196 15.12 2.29 7.55
C THR A 196 15.80 0.95 7.80
N PRO A 197 15.57 -0.10 7.00
CA PRO A 197 14.47 -0.17 6.03
C PRO A 197 13.12 -0.08 6.76
N LEU A 198 12.05 0.16 6.01
CA LEU A 198 10.72 0.16 6.59
C LEU A 198 10.30 -1.27 6.94
N VAL A 199 10.13 -1.53 8.23
CA VAL A 199 9.76 -2.84 8.77
C VAL A 199 8.66 -2.68 9.79
N PHE A 200 7.63 -3.50 9.65
CA PHE A 200 6.54 -3.63 10.59
C PHE A 200 6.46 -5.05 11.16
N SER A 201 5.92 -5.15 12.37
CA SER A 201 5.51 -6.42 12.95
C SER A 201 4.00 -6.47 13.12
N VAL A 202 3.44 -7.66 12.89
CA VAL A 202 2.03 -7.96 13.18
C VAL A 202 2.01 -9.26 13.97
N GLU A 203 1.46 -9.20 15.16
CA GLU A 203 1.24 -10.39 15.98
C GLU A 203 -0.04 -11.09 15.54
N GLU A 204 -0.13 -12.39 15.80
CA GLU A 204 -1.39 -13.12 15.69
C GLU A 204 -2.02 -13.09 14.28
N PHE A 205 -1.22 -12.98 13.20
CA PHE A 205 -1.70 -12.90 11.82
C PHE A 205 -2.23 -14.25 11.30
N LEU A 206 -1.52 -15.34 11.60
CA LEU A 206 -1.96 -16.72 11.31
C LEU A 206 -2.69 -17.30 12.51
N ARG A 207 -3.55 -18.29 12.27
CA ARG A 207 -4.10 -19.16 13.31
C ARG A 207 -3.37 -20.50 13.33
N ASP A 208 -3.46 -21.23 14.43
CA ASP A 208 -2.82 -22.53 14.58
C ASP A 208 -3.37 -23.56 13.58
N ASP A 209 -4.69 -23.59 13.37
CA ASP A 209 -5.33 -24.47 12.37
C ASP A 209 -4.88 -24.16 10.93
N GLU A 210 -4.57 -22.90 10.64
CA GLU A 210 -4.06 -22.50 9.33
C GLU A 210 -2.60 -22.93 9.13
N ILE A 211 -1.79 -22.82 10.19
CA ILE A 211 -0.42 -23.30 10.19
C ILE A 211 -0.40 -24.80 9.97
N ASP A 212 -1.22 -25.57 10.69
CA ASP A 212 -1.27 -27.03 10.57
C ASP A 212 -1.55 -27.46 9.12
N VAL A 213 -2.51 -26.83 8.45
CA VAL A 213 -2.81 -27.07 7.03
C VAL A 213 -1.62 -26.75 6.12
N ILE A 214 -0.95 -25.61 6.32
CA ILE A 214 0.24 -25.25 5.51
C ILE A 214 1.34 -26.30 5.68
N LEU A 215 1.59 -26.74 6.91
CA LEU A 215 2.65 -27.71 7.20
C LEU A 215 2.29 -29.10 6.65
N GLU A 216 1.05 -29.55 6.78
CA GLU A 216 0.58 -30.83 6.21
C GLU A 216 0.80 -30.88 4.70
N LEU A 217 0.46 -29.80 3.99
CA LEU A 217 0.60 -29.70 2.54
C LEU A 217 2.06 -29.55 2.08
N SER A 218 2.96 -29.08 2.95
CA SER A 218 4.32 -28.69 2.54
C SER A 218 5.41 -29.66 2.99
N MET A 219 5.31 -30.21 4.20
CA MET A 219 6.38 -31.01 4.82
C MET A 219 6.85 -32.21 3.97
N PRO A 220 5.96 -32.98 3.31
CA PRO A 220 6.37 -34.11 2.47
C PRO A 220 7.17 -33.72 1.21
N HIS A 221 7.13 -32.45 0.81
CA HIS A 221 7.67 -31.96 -0.45
C HIS A 221 8.89 -31.05 -0.30
N LEU A 222 9.36 -30.84 0.94
CA LEU A 222 10.53 -29.99 1.22
C LEU A 222 11.78 -30.53 0.52
N ALA A 223 12.45 -29.66 -0.23
CA ALA A 223 13.71 -29.95 -0.93
C ALA A 223 14.76 -28.87 -0.61
N PRO A 224 16.07 -29.11 -0.83
CA PRO A 224 17.11 -28.09 -0.63
C PRO A 224 16.77 -26.77 -1.34
N SER A 225 16.94 -25.65 -0.63
CA SER A 225 16.52 -24.33 -1.14
C SER A 225 17.44 -23.81 -2.24
N GLY A 226 16.85 -23.23 -3.29
CA GLY A 226 17.57 -22.51 -4.34
C GLY A 226 17.81 -21.02 -4.03
N VAL A 227 18.64 -20.39 -4.87
CA VAL A 227 18.85 -18.93 -4.94
C VAL A 227 18.87 -18.48 -6.40
N THR A 228 18.44 -17.25 -6.69
CA THR A 228 18.69 -16.65 -8.00
C THR A 228 20.14 -16.20 -8.06
N LEU A 229 20.90 -16.72 -9.03
CA LEU A 229 22.32 -16.44 -9.18
C LEU A 229 22.53 -15.06 -9.82
N GLN A 230 23.48 -14.30 -9.27
CA GLN A 230 23.94 -13.03 -9.81
C GLN A 230 25.13 -13.27 -10.74
N ASP A 231 25.44 -12.27 -11.58
CA ASP A 231 26.59 -12.33 -12.49
C ASP A 231 27.87 -12.70 -11.71
N GLY A 232 28.57 -13.75 -12.15
CA GLY A 232 29.79 -14.29 -11.52
C GLY A 232 29.58 -15.40 -10.48
N HIS A 233 28.33 -15.80 -10.20
CA HIS A 233 28.00 -16.88 -9.25
C HIS A 233 27.50 -18.17 -9.92
N GLU A 234 27.58 -18.29 -11.24
CA GLU A 234 26.91 -19.32 -12.05
C GLU A 234 27.34 -20.76 -11.69
N ASN A 235 28.57 -20.93 -11.19
CA ASN A 235 29.15 -22.24 -10.85
C ASN A 235 29.16 -22.54 -9.35
N ARG A 236 28.41 -21.77 -8.54
CA ARG A 236 28.41 -21.93 -7.09
C ARG A 236 27.10 -22.56 -6.59
N PRO A 237 27.17 -23.53 -5.67
CA PRO A 237 25.98 -24.18 -5.15
C PRO A 237 25.22 -23.23 -4.20
N ALA A 238 23.89 -23.30 -4.23
CA ALA A 238 23.03 -22.49 -3.35
C ALA A 238 23.34 -22.68 -1.86
N THR A 239 23.84 -23.86 -1.47
CA THR A 239 24.24 -24.23 -0.12
C THR A 239 25.35 -23.36 0.47
N ASP A 240 26.08 -22.63 -0.35
CA ASP A 240 27.10 -21.70 0.14
C ASP A 240 26.50 -20.52 0.90
N TRP A 241 25.24 -20.17 0.60
CA TRP A 241 24.55 -19.00 1.14
C TRP A 241 23.24 -19.35 1.86
N ARG A 242 22.58 -20.44 1.44
CA ARG A 242 21.27 -20.84 1.96
C ARG A 242 21.24 -22.34 2.19
N THR A 243 21.03 -22.73 3.44
CA THR A 243 21.13 -24.14 3.87
C THR A 243 19.79 -24.75 4.28
N SER A 244 18.67 -24.02 4.12
CA SER A 244 17.32 -24.49 4.42
C SER A 244 16.76 -25.48 3.41
N THR A 245 15.62 -26.10 3.76
CA THR A 245 14.73 -26.75 2.81
C THR A 245 13.48 -25.91 2.55
N THR A 246 12.89 -26.05 1.36
CA THR A 246 11.74 -25.26 0.94
C THR A 246 10.76 -26.04 0.07
N TYR A 247 9.51 -25.58 0.06
CA TYR A 247 8.47 -25.98 -0.87
C TYR A 247 7.64 -24.74 -1.26
N TRP A 248 7.22 -24.67 -2.52
CA TRP A 248 6.33 -23.61 -3.00
C TRP A 248 4.89 -24.10 -2.94
N LEU A 249 4.12 -23.56 -2.00
CA LEU A 249 2.72 -23.90 -1.82
C LEU A 249 1.85 -22.93 -2.60
N ASP A 250 1.19 -23.45 -3.64
CA ASP A 250 0.33 -22.65 -4.51
C ASP A 250 -0.96 -22.22 -3.82
N SER A 251 -1.42 -21.01 -4.14
CA SER A 251 -2.68 -20.45 -3.63
C SER A 251 -3.90 -21.34 -3.90
N SER A 252 -3.93 -22.04 -5.05
CA SER A 252 -5.02 -22.93 -5.41
C SER A 252 -5.03 -24.26 -4.63
N SER A 253 -3.94 -24.59 -3.93
CA SER A 253 -3.76 -25.89 -3.26
C SER A 253 -4.79 -26.14 -2.16
N HIS A 254 -5.28 -25.10 -1.49
CA HIS A 254 -6.27 -25.24 -0.41
C HIS A 254 -7.03 -23.93 -0.10
N PRO A 255 -8.33 -23.96 0.24
CA PRO A 255 -9.11 -22.76 0.59
C PRO A 255 -8.54 -21.91 1.73
N VAL A 256 -7.81 -22.53 2.66
CA VAL A 256 -7.09 -21.81 3.74
C VAL A 256 -6.00 -20.91 3.16
N VAL A 257 -5.24 -21.38 2.16
CA VAL A 257 -4.18 -20.58 1.53
C VAL A 257 -4.80 -19.37 0.83
N GLN A 258 -5.91 -19.57 0.09
CA GLN A 258 -6.66 -18.46 -0.53
C GLN A 258 -7.22 -17.46 0.48
N THR A 259 -7.61 -17.92 1.67
CA THR A 259 -8.05 -17.05 2.77
C THR A 259 -6.91 -16.19 3.28
N ILE A 260 -5.71 -16.76 3.40
CA ILE A 260 -4.50 -16.02 3.81
C ILE A 260 -4.05 -15.05 2.73
N ASP A 261 -4.22 -15.36 1.44
CA ASP A 261 -3.90 -14.43 0.34
C ASP A 261 -4.78 -13.18 0.38
N LYS A 262 -6.08 -13.36 0.64
CA LYS A 262 -7.03 -12.25 0.86
C LYS A 262 -6.64 -11.43 2.09
N ARG A 263 -6.29 -12.08 3.20
CA ARG A 263 -5.81 -11.40 4.41
C ARG A 263 -4.50 -10.64 4.16
N THR A 264 -3.61 -11.20 3.36
CA THR A 264 -2.35 -10.58 2.95
C THR A 264 -2.63 -9.32 2.12
N ALA A 265 -3.57 -9.39 1.18
CA ALA A 265 -4.00 -8.23 0.40
C ALA A 265 -4.60 -7.12 1.29
N ASP A 266 -5.43 -7.49 2.27
CA ASP A 266 -5.95 -6.53 3.25
C ASP A 266 -4.85 -5.91 4.12
N LEU A 267 -3.83 -6.70 4.48
CA LEU A 267 -2.70 -6.28 5.30
C LEU A 267 -1.81 -5.28 4.54
N VAL A 268 -1.44 -5.58 3.29
CA VAL A 268 -0.47 -4.75 2.54
C VAL A 268 -1.13 -3.75 1.60
N LYS A 269 -2.46 -3.82 1.42
CA LYS A 269 -3.28 -2.99 0.52
C LYS A 269 -2.88 -3.07 -0.95
N VAL A 270 -2.37 -4.25 -1.37
CA VAL A 270 -2.01 -4.56 -2.76
C VAL A 270 -2.81 -5.79 -3.21
N PRO A 271 -3.38 -5.80 -4.43
CA PRO A 271 -4.20 -6.91 -4.92
C PRO A 271 -3.48 -8.26 -4.94
N ILE A 272 -4.25 -9.35 -4.84
CA ILE A 272 -3.74 -10.73 -4.85
C ILE A 272 -2.97 -11.06 -6.14
N SER A 273 -3.31 -10.45 -7.28
CA SER A 273 -2.61 -10.65 -8.55
C SER A 273 -1.12 -10.26 -8.53
N HIS A 274 -0.66 -9.57 -7.48
CA HIS A 274 0.75 -9.22 -7.29
C HIS A 274 1.52 -10.26 -6.45
N GLN A 275 0.82 -11.22 -5.86
CA GLN A 275 1.40 -12.14 -4.88
C GLN A 275 2.00 -13.38 -5.56
N GLU A 276 3.16 -13.82 -5.11
CA GLU A 276 3.69 -15.15 -5.41
C GLU A 276 2.99 -16.23 -4.58
N SER A 277 3.08 -17.49 -5.01
CA SER A 277 2.83 -18.66 -4.15
C SER A 277 3.74 -18.58 -2.91
N VAL A 278 3.27 -19.08 -1.76
CA VAL A 278 4.06 -18.96 -0.53
C VAL A 278 5.24 -19.94 -0.57
N GLN A 279 6.44 -19.43 -0.30
CA GLN A 279 7.62 -20.26 -0.12
C GLN A 279 7.69 -20.72 1.34
N VAL A 280 7.30 -21.97 1.62
CA VAL A 280 7.39 -22.58 2.95
C VAL A 280 8.82 -23.04 3.19
N LEU A 281 9.32 -22.79 4.41
CA LEU A 281 10.72 -22.94 4.79
C LEU A 281 10.88 -23.73 6.08
N ARG A 282 11.91 -24.57 6.12
CA ARG A 282 12.37 -25.26 7.32
C ARG A 282 13.86 -25.05 7.50
N TYR A 283 14.24 -24.56 8.68
CA TYR A 283 15.63 -24.46 9.13
C TYR A 283 15.83 -25.36 10.36
N GLU A 284 16.75 -26.30 10.24
CA GLU A 284 17.27 -27.11 11.34
C GLU A 284 18.36 -26.36 12.12
N PRO A 285 18.79 -26.85 13.30
CA PRO A 285 19.93 -26.27 14.00
C PRO A 285 21.12 -26.05 13.07
N THR A 286 21.79 -24.91 13.23
CA THR A 286 22.90 -24.36 12.41
C THR A 286 22.52 -23.85 11.01
N GLN A 287 21.35 -24.20 10.47
CA GLN A 287 20.92 -23.70 9.17
C GLN A 287 20.59 -22.21 9.21
N HIS A 288 20.89 -21.53 8.11
CA HIS A 288 20.83 -20.07 7.97
C HIS A 288 20.56 -19.66 6.52
N TYR A 289 20.34 -18.36 6.34
CA TYR A 289 20.37 -17.70 5.04
C TYR A 289 21.18 -16.40 5.17
N ASP A 290 22.29 -16.32 4.45
CA ASP A 290 23.16 -15.15 4.34
C ASP A 290 22.40 -13.87 3.95
N GLN A 291 22.99 -12.73 4.28
CA GLN A 291 22.48 -11.39 3.97
C GLN A 291 22.19 -11.22 2.47
N HIS A 292 20.92 -11.00 2.14
CA HIS A 292 20.40 -10.85 0.78
C HIS A 292 19.33 -9.76 0.67
N LEU A 293 18.97 -9.46 -0.58
CA LEU A 293 17.87 -8.56 -0.93
C LEU A 293 16.83 -9.41 -1.66
N ASP A 294 15.55 -9.13 -1.41
CA ASP A 294 14.47 -9.87 -2.07
C ASP A 294 14.17 -9.33 -3.47
N TYR A 295 14.49 -8.07 -3.74
CA TYR A 295 14.38 -7.50 -5.08
C TYR A 295 15.58 -7.88 -5.97
N PHE A 296 15.32 -7.94 -7.26
CA PHE A 296 16.34 -8.22 -8.28
C PHE A 296 16.99 -6.92 -8.75
N SER A 297 18.30 -6.77 -8.55
CA SER A 297 19.04 -5.59 -9.04
C SER A 297 19.39 -5.73 -10.51
N ALA A 298 18.97 -4.80 -11.36
CA ALA A 298 19.36 -4.76 -12.77
C ALA A 298 20.89 -4.67 -12.95
N GLU A 299 21.58 -3.96 -12.05
CA GLU A 299 23.03 -3.83 -12.07
C GLU A 299 23.76 -5.17 -11.82
N ARG A 300 23.16 -6.08 -11.06
CA ARG A 300 23.78 -7.38 -10.72
C ARG A 300 23.39 -8.52 -11.68
N HIS A 301 22.56 -8.21 -12.67
CA HIS A 301 22.07 -9.14 -13.68
C HIS A 301 22.30 -8.55 -15.10
N ARG A 302 23.33 -7.73 -15.28
CA ARG A 302 23.62 -7.04 -16.56
C ARG A 302 23.86 -8.05 -17.68
N ASN A 303 24.40 -9.21 -17.36
CA ASN A 303 24.70 -10.29 -18.32
C ASN A 303 23.56 -11.31 -18.47
N SER A 304 22.41 -11.07 -17.82
CA SER A 304 21.25 -11.97 -17.82
C SER A 304 20.05 -11.30 -18.51
N PRO A 305 19.99 -11.27 -19.85
CA PRO A 305 18.98 -10.51 -20.60
C PRO A 305 17.54 -10.95 -20.30
N ASP A 306 17.30 -12.24 -20.08
CA ASP A 306 15.98 -12.76 -19.72
C ASP A 306 15.52 -12.27 -18.35
N VAL A 307 16.45 -12.20 -17.38
CA VAL A 307 16.16 -11.63 -16.05
C VAL A 307 15.83 -10.15 -16.18
N LEU A 308 16.66 -9.38 -16.90
CA LEU A 308 16.42 -7.94 -17.13
C LEU A 308 15.07 -7.67 -17.77
N LYS A 309 14.69 -8.46 -18.77
CA LYS A 309 13.37 -8.34 -19.42
C LYS A 309 12.24 -8.63 -18.45
N ARG A 310 12.34 -9.72 -17.67
CA ARG A 310 11.31 -10.13 -16.69
C ARG A 310 11.10 -9.08 -15.58
N ILE A 311 12.18 -8.46 -15.12
CA ILE A 311 12.12 -7.41 -14.08
C ILE A 311 11.94 -6.01 -14.67
N GLU A 312 11.70 -5.92 -15.99
CA GLU A 312 11.59 -4.67 -16.73
C GLU A 312 12.71 -3.68 -16.38
N TYR A 313 13.94 -4.16 -16.39
CA TYR A 313 15.15 -3.41 -16.04
C TYR A 313 15.11 -2.78 -14.63
N GLY A 314 14.40 -3.42 -13.71
CA GLY A 314 14.29 -3.04 -12.30
C GLY A 314 12.94 -2.41 -11.93
N TYR A 315 12.13 -2.00 -12.91
CA TYR A 315 10.84 -1.33 -12.69
C TYR A 315 9.68 -2.29 -12.36
N LYS A 316 9.87 -3.60 -12.57
CA LYS A 316 9.00 -4.67 -12.07
C LYS A 316 9.79 -5.52 -11.08
N ASN A 317 9.38 -5.53 -9.80
CA ASN A 317 10.16 -6.20 -8.77
C ASN A 317 9.32 -6.64 -7.56
N ARG A 318 9.90 -7.47 -6.71
CA ARG A 318 9.38 -7.78 -5.37
C ARG A 318 9.49 -6.53 -4.50
N MET A 319 8.34 -6.00 -4.12
CA MET A 319 8.20 -4.74 -3.39
C MET A 319 8.03 -4.96 -1.89
N ILE A 320 7.24 -5.96 -1.52
CA ILE A 320 6.91 -6.25 -0.12
C ILE A 320 7.19 -7.73 0.15
N THR A 321 7.77 -8.00 1.31
CA THR A 321 7.87 -9.35 1.86
C THR A 321 7.04 -9.43 3.12
N VAL A 322 6.08 -10.36 3.14
CA VAL A 322 5.34 -10.75 4.34
C VAL A 322 5.92 -12.08 4.79
N PHE A 323 6.80 -12.01 5.80
CA PHE A 323 7.54 -13.16 6.32
C PHE A 323 6.81 -13.77 7.52
N TRP A 324 6.42 -15.03 7.41
CA TRP A 324 5.63 -15.74 8.41
C TRP A 324 6.54 -16.55 9.34
N TYR A 325 6.26 -16.48 10.64
CA TYR A 325 6.79 -17.41 11.61
C TYR A 325 5.72 -18.45 11.99
N MET A 326 5.99 -19.71 11.69
CA MET A 326 5.07 -20.84 11.91
C MET A 326 5.52 -21.76 13.06
N SER A 327 6.66 -21.47 13.68
CA SER A 327 7.10 -22.09 14.93
C SER A 327 7.74 -21.04 15.85
N ASP A 328 7.71 -21.31 17.14
CA ASP A 328 8.60 -20.68 18.10
C ASP A 328 9.99 -21.30 17.99
N VAL A 329 11.03 -20.49 18.18
CA VAL A 329 12.42 -20.92 18.17
C VAL A 329 13.05 -20.52 19.50
N ALA A 330 13.56 -21.50 20.25
CA ALA A 330 14.06 -21.27 21.60
C ALA A 330 15.30 -20.36 21.61
N LYS A 331 16.19 -20.54 20.62
CA LYS A 331 17.41 -19.73 20.48
C LYS A 331 17.86 -19.62 19.02
N GLY A 332 18.34 -18.44 18.64
CA GLY A 332 18.78 -18.14 17.27
C GLY A 332 17.62 -17.91 16.30
N GLY A 333 17.84 -18.10 15.00
CA GLY A 333 16.77 -18.08 13.99
C GLY A 333 16.19 -16.71 13.64
N HIS A 334 16.71 -15.62 14.20
CA HIS A 334 16.22 -14.26 13.99
C HIS A 334 16.21 -13.87 12.50
N THR A 335 15.25 -13.03 12.11
CA THR A 335 15.36 -12.27 10.86
C THR A 335 16.06 -10.96 11.17
N ASN A 336 17.29 -10.79 10.66
CA ASN A 336 18.15 -9.65 10.96
C ASN A 336 18.18 -8.68 9.78
N PHE A 337 18.07 -7.37 10.07
CA PHE A 337 18.24 -6.28 9.12
C PHE A 337 19.52 -5.52 9.47
N ALA A 338 20.65 -6.03 8.97
CA ALA A 338 21.98 -5.60 9.37
C ALA A 338 22.26 -4.11 9.08
N ARG A 339 21.56 -3.51 8.12
CA ARG A 339 21.75 -2.11 7.71
C ARG A 339 20.74 -1.15 8.32
N SER A 340 19.94 -1.62 9.27
CA SER A 340 18.90 -0.79 9.87
C SER A 340 19.48 0.50 10.47
N GLY A 341 18.76 1.61 10.34
CA GLY A 341 19.22 2.94 10.75
C GLY A 341 20.31 3.54 9.85
N GLY A 342 20.54 2.98 8.65
CA GLY A 342 21.57 3.46 7.73
C GLY A 342 22.97 2.90 8.01
N LEU A 343 23.07 1.83 8.80
CA LEU A 343 24.34 1.18 9.10
C LEU A 343 25.05 0.65 7.83
N PRO A 344 26.38 0.60 7.82
CA PRO A 344 27.14 0.05 6.71
C PRO A 344 26.84 -1.44 6.53
N ARG A 345 27.14 -1.97 5.34
CA ARG A 345 27.05 -3.41 5.08
C ARG A 345 28.00 -4.15 6.05
N PRO A 346 27.57 -5.27 6.66
CA PRO A 346 28.46 -6.03 7.56
C PRO A 346 29.66 -6.58 6.79
N SER A 347 30.77 -6.79 7.50
CA SER A 347 31.99 -7.37 6.94
C SER A 347 31.81 -8.82 6.48
N SER A 348 30.84 -9.54 7.06
CA SER A 348 30.44 -10.89 6.69
C SER A 348 28.95 -10.94 6.38
N ASN A 349 28.57 -11.64 5.31
CA ASN A 349 27.16 -11.89 5.00
C ASN A 349 26.47 -12.86 5.98
N LYS A 350 27.20 -13.42 6.95
CA LYS A 350 26.65 -14.28 8.01
C LYS A 350 26.44 -13.54 9.33
N ASP A 351 26.91 -12.31 9.41
CA ASP A 351 26.83 -11.53 10.64
C ASP A 351 25.39 -11.07 10.89
N CYS A 352 24.92 -11.32 12.11
CA CYS A 352 23.61 -10.98 12.64
C CYS A 352 23.69 -10.08 13.88
N SER A 353 24.89 -9.58 14.22
CA SER A 353 25.15 -8.82 15.45
C SER A 353 24.82 -7.33 15.34
N GLN A 354 24.66 -6.81 14.13
CA GLN A 354 24.36 -5.40 13.87
C GLN A 354 22.94 -5.18 13.37
N GLY A 355 22.44 -3.94 13.50
CA GLY A 355 21.09 -3.57 13.08
C GLY A 355 20.01 -4.13 14.01
N ILE A 356 18.79 -4.27 13.49
CA ILE A 356 17.67 -4.83 14.24
C ILE A 356 17.51 -6.32 13.94
N SER A 357 17.06 -7.09 14.93
CA SER A 357 16.77 -8.51 14.80
C SER A 357 15.39 -8.82 15.33
N VAL A 358 14.58 -9.54 14.54
CA VAL A 358 13.25 -9.98 14.94
C VAL A 358 13.29 -11.46 15.29
N ALA A 359 12.96 -11.78 16.54
CA ALA A 359 12.89 -13.17 17.00
C ALA A 359 11.71 -13.92 16.35
N PRO A 360 11.89 -15.20 15.98
CA PRO A 360 10.78 -16.04 15.54
C PRO A 360 9.80 -16.27 16.68
N LYS A 361 8.54 -15.94 16.44
CA LYS A 361 7.44 -16.23 17.35
C LYS A 361 6.29 -16.74 16.53
N LYS A 362 5.73 -17.90 16.89
CA LYS A 362 4.64 -18.52 16.13
C LYS A 362 3.51 -17.51 15.92
N ARG A 363 2.93 -17.50 14.71
CA ARG A 363 1.80 -16.64 14.29
C ARG A 363 2.12 -15.16 14.12
N LYS A 364 3.33 -14.71 14.47
CA LYS A 364 3.84 -13.39 14.12
C LYS A 364 4.24 -13.35 12.64
N VAL A 365 4.03 -12.21 12.00
CA VAL A 365 4.62 -11.89 10.71
C VAL A 365 5.45 -10.62 10.79
N VAL A 366 6.45 -10.52 9.92
CA VAL A 366 7.21 -9.29 9.65
C VAL A 366 6.86 -8.84 8.23
N VAL A 367 6.47 -7.58 8.10
CA VAL A 367 6.24 -6.96 6.79
C VAL A 367 7.37 -5.98 6.56
N PHE A 368 8.15 -6.17 5.50
CA PHE A 368 9.20 -5.23 5.13
C PHE A 368 9.18 -4.91 3.66
N TYR A 369 9.63 -3.69 3.35
CA TYR A 369 9.60 -3.15 2.00
C TYR A 369 11.00 -3.25 1.38
N SER A 370 11.06 -3.89 0.22
CA SER A 370 12.27 -4.03 -0.62
C SER A 370 12.42 -2.88 -1.62
N MET A 371 11.39 -2.04 -1.77
CA MET A 371 11.39 -0.87 -2.62
C MET A 371 10.84 0.35 -1.87
N LEU A 372 11.34 1.52 -2.21
CA LEU A 372 10.87 2.82 -1.72
C LEU A 372 9.58 3.24 -2.44
N PRO A 373 8.79 4.16 -1.87
CA PRO A 373 7.59 4.73 -2.49
C PRO A 373 7.77 5.30 -3.90
N ASN A 374 8.98 5.73 -4.27
CA ASN A 374 9.30 6.20 -5.63
C ASN A 374 9.56 5.08 -6.67
N GLY A 375 9.52 3.81 -6.24
CA GLY A 375 9.75 2.65 -7.08
C GLY A 375 11.22 2.23 -7.23
N GLU A 376 12.16 2.83 -6.48
CA GLU A 376 13.54 2.36 -6.43
C GLU A 376 13.69 1.20 -5.44
N GLY A 377 14.59 0.24 -5.71
CA GLY A 377 14.94 -0.79 -4.72
C GLY A 377 15.63 -0.17 -3.50
N ASP A 378 15.29 -0.62 -2.29
CA ASP A 378 15.87 -0.13 -1.04
C ASP A 378 17.05 -1.01 -0.59
N PRO A 379 18.31 -0.56 -0.70
CA PRO A 379 19.48 -1.33 -0.27
C PRO A 379 19.56 -1.53 1.25
N MET A 380 18.78 -0.79 2.04
CA MET A 380 18.69 -0.95 3.49
C MET A 380 17.86 -2.17 3.89
N SER A 381 17.02 -2.68 2.98
CA SER A 381 16.25 -3.92 3.15
C SER A 381 17.11 -5.20 3.17
N LEU A 382 18.43 -5.05 3.19
CA LEU A 382 19.37 -6.17 3.34
C LEU A 382 19.07 -6.91 4.63
N HIS A 383 18.75 -8.19 4.50
CA HIS A 383 18.34 -9.02 5.61
C HIS A 383 18.86 -10.45 5.50
N ALA A 384 18.88 -11.15 6.63
CA ALA A 384 19.32 -12.53 6.77
C ALA A 384 18.39 -13.35 7.66
N GLY A 385 18.43 -14.66 7.47
CA GLY A 385 17.96 -15.63 8.46
C GLY A 385 19.13 -16.11 9.29
N CYS A 386 19.25 -15.64 10.53
CA CYS A 386 20.34 -16.01 11.43
C CYS A 386 20.31 -17.51 11.75
N PRO A 387 21.47 -18.12 12.06
CA PRO A 387 21.53 -19.53 12.42
C PRO A 387 20.54 -19.89 13.53
N VAL A 388 19.81 -21.00 13.34
CA VAL A 388 19.02 -21.60 14.43
C VAL A 388 20.00 -22.24 15.41
N GLU A 389 19.89 -21.93 16.69
CA GLU A 389 20.75 -22.52 17.72
C GLU A 389 20.03 -23.65 18.47
N GLU A 390 18.74 -23.46 18.77
CA GLU A 390 17.93 -24.44 19.48
C GLU A 390 16.48 -24.45 18.95
N GLY A 391 16.00 -25.63 18.55
CA GLY A 391 14.68 -25.85 17.97
C GLY A 391 14.69 -25.98 16.44
N ILE A 392 13.51 -25.83 15.82
CA ILE A 392 13.31 -25.86 14.37
C ILE A 392 12.53 -24.61 13.98
N LYS A 393 13.06 -23.84 13.02
CA LYS A 393 12.36 -22.66 12.48
C LYS A 393 11.54 -23.09 11.26
N LEU A 394 10.22 -22.96 11.38
CA LEU A 394 9.26 -23.08 10.29
C LEU A 394 8.82 -21.68 9.90
N SER A 395 8.91 -21.34 8.62
CA SER A 395 8.63 -19.99 8.15
C SER A 395 8.04 -19.98 6.75
N GLY A 396 7.52 -18.84 6.31
CA GLY A 396 6.95 -18.68 4.97
C GLY A 396 7.28 -17.32 4.37
N ASN A 397 7.73 -17.26 3.13
CA ASN A 397 7.89 -16.01 2.40
C ASN A 397 6.71 -15.82 1.47
N LYS A 398 5.94 -14.75 1.68
CA LYS A 398 4.92 -14.30 0.73
C LYS A 398 5.42 -13.00 0.11
N TRP A 399 5.88 -13.07 -1.14
CA TRP A 399 6.38 -11.92 -1.89
C TRP A 399 5.25 -11.25 -2.66
N ILE A 400 5.24 -9.92 -2.66
CA ILE A 400 4.29 -9.08 -3.39
C ILE A 400 5.08 -8.18 -4.33
N TRP A 401 4.74 -8.25 -5.61
CA TRP A 401 5.36 -7.45 -6.65
C TRP A 401 4.74 -6.05 -6.72
N ASN A 402 5.49 -5.07 -7.21
CA ASN A 402 4.93 -3.75 -7.48
C ASN A 402 3.99 -3.73 -8.70
N LYS A 403 3.99 -4.78 -9.53
CA LYS A 403 3.08 -4.95 -10.67
C LYS A 403 2.39 -6.32 -10.60
N PRO A 404 1.22 -6.50 -11.25
CA PRO A 404 0.60 -7.80 -11.37
C PRO A 404 1.57 -8.81 -11.97
N ARG A 405 1.53 -10.03 -11.45
CA ARG A 405 2.20 -11.18 -12.06
C ARG A 405 1.41 -11.58 -13.31
N SER A 406 2.12 -11.95 -14.37
CA SER A 406 1.55 -12.65 -15.51
C SER A 406 1.52 -14.15 -15.25
N ASP A 407 0.67 -14.88 -15.95
CA ASP A 407 0.63 -16.36 -15.89
C ASP A 407 1.97 -17.01 -16.30
N ASP A 408 2.82 -16.27 -17.02
CA ASP A 408 4.16 -16.66 -17.46
C ASP A 408 5.28 -16.34 -16.43
N ASP A 409 4.97 -15.68 -15.29
CA ASP A 409 5.96 -15.36 -14.23
C ASP A 409 6.07 -16.46 -13.18
#